data_AF-A0A8X6XN25-F1
#
_entry.id   AF-A0A8X6XN25-F1
#
_cell.length_a   1.000
_cell.length_b   1.000
_cell.length_c   1.000
_cell.angle_alpha   90.00
_cell.angle_beta   90.00
_cell.angle_gamma   90.00
#
_symmetry.space_group_name_H-M   'P 1'
#
loop_
_entity.id
_entity.type
_entity.pdbx_description
1 polymer ?
#
loop_
_entity_poly.entity_id
_entity_poly.type
_entity_poly.pdbx_seq_one_letter_code
_entity_poly.pdbx_strand_id
1 'polypeptide(L)'
;MHGEKNPYYSNLNNFRLDLITGLVSIGHQKSPERRFASKSYSGPMKLKFRKRTVSEKDILKNVGHIPTKCKSRRCAYCSTTTKLRRKRWICSNCGVGLCLGAKSNDKVTCFENFHKDWK
;
A
#
# COMPACT_ATOMS: atom_id res chain seq x y z
N MET A 1 7.18 45.46 -40.45
CA MET A 1 6.82 44.03 -40.49
C MET A 1 7.64 43.31 -39.43
N HIS A 2 7.16 43.28 -38.18
CA HIS A 2 7.78 42.47 -37.12
C HIS A 2 6.69 41.55 -36.55
N GLY A 3 6.48 40.42 -37.21
CA GLY A 3 5.99 39.21 -36.53
C GLY A 3 7.14 38.63 -35.70
N GLU A 4 6.95 37.82 -34.66
CA GLU A 4 5.79 37.12 -34.13
C GLU A 4 6.06 36.94 -32.63
N LYS A 5 5.03 36.98 -31.78
CA LYS A 5 5.16 36.49 -30.40
C LYS A 5 4.92 34.98 -30.42
N ASN A 6 5.94 34.14 -30.25
CA ASN A 6 5.72 32.74 -29.85
C ASN A 6 5.88 32.61 -28.32
N PRO A 7 4.80 32.33 -27.57
CA PRO A 7 4.73 32.41 -26.11
C PRO A 7 5.33 31.19 -25.40
N TYR A 8 6.34 30.53 -25.96
CA TYR A 8 6.92 29.31 -25.40
C TYR A 8 7.90 29.59 -24.25
N TYR A 9 7.42 30.26 -23.22
CA TYR A 9 7.93 30.12 -21.86
C TYR A 9 6.82 29.39 -21.10
N SER A 10 7.04 28.26 -20.43
CA SER A 10 7.61 28.32 -19.09
C SER A 10 7.42 26.97 -18.39
N ASN A 11 8.30 26.00 -18.65
CA ASN A 11 8.75 25.10 -17.60
C ASN A 11 9.87 24.22 -18.14
N LEU A 12 11.03 24.25 -17.49
CA LEU A 12 12.07 23.25 -17.68
C LEU A 12 11.51 21.82 -17.53
N ASN A 13 10.43 21.66 -16.77
CA ASN A 13 9.74 20.38 -16.62
C ASN A 13 9.07 19.90 -17.92
N ASN A 14 8.49 20.77 -18.74
CA ASN A 14 7.84 20.37 -19.99
C ASN A 14 8.89 19.99 -21.04
N PHE A 15 9.96 20.79 -21.14
CA PHE A 15 11.12 20.44 -21.96
C PHE A 15 11.75 19.10 -21.57
N ARG A 16 11.89 18.83 -20.26
CA ARG A 16 12.39 17.55 -19.76
C ARG A 16 11.46 16.39 -20.08
N LEU A 17 10.14 16.58 -20.00
CA LEU A 17 9.15 15.55 -20.31
C LEU A 17 9.14 15.21 -21.80
N ASP A 18 9.23 16.20 -22.67
CA ASP A 18 9.31 15.96 -24.13
C ASP A 18 10.62 15.25 -24.52
N LEU A 19 11.73 15.63 -23.89
CA LEU A 19 13.03 14.98 -24.11
C LEU A 19 13.02 13.51 -23.65
N ILE A 20 12.43 13.22 -22.48
CA ILE A 20 12.26 11.84 -21.99
C ILE A 20 11.34 11.04 -22.92
N THR A 21 10.25 11.65 -23.40
CA THR A 21 9.28 10.99 -24.29
C THR A 21 9.91 10.64 -25.64
N GLY A 22 10.73 11.53 -26.19
CA GLY A 22 11.51 11.27 -27.40
C GLY A 22 12.50 10.10 -27.25
N LEU A 23 13.26 10.08 -26.16
CA LEU A 23 14.27 9.03 -25.91
C LEU A 23 13.65 7.65 -25.63
N VAL A 24 12.53 7.58 -24.90
CA VAL A 24 11.83 6.32 -24.59
C VAL A 24 11.14 5.74 -25.84
N SER A 25 10.66 6.60 -26.73
CA SER A 25 10.03 6.18 -28.00
C SER A 25 11.05 5.58 -28.97
N ILE A 26 12.29 6.07 -28.94
CA ILE A 26 13.42 5.50 -29.71
C ILE A 26 13.79 4.10 -29.17
N GLY A 27 13.69 3.88 -27.86
CA GLY A 27 13.98 2.59 -27.22
C GLY A 27 12.99 1.46 -27.50
N HIS A 28 11.78 1.77 -28.01
CA HIS A 28 10.73 0.77 -28.28
C HIS A 28 10.69 0.24 -29.72
N GLN A 29 11.55 0.74 -30.62
CA GLN A 29 11.48 0.47 -32.05
C GLN A 29 12.40 -0.67 -32.54
N LYS A 30 12.79 -1.62 -31.69
CA LYS A 30 13.41 -2.89 -32.11
C LYS A 30 12.82 -4.08 -31.33
N SER A 31 12.07 -4.90 -32.05
CA SER A 31 11.35 -6.12 -31.67
C SER A 31 12.30 -7.30 -31.34
N PRO A 32 11.85 -8.58 -31.25
CA PRO A 32 10.68 -9.17 -30.58
C PRO A 32 11.12 -10.35 -29.66
N GLU A 33 10.60 -10.50 -28.44
CA GLU A 33 10.28 -11.81 -27.86
C GLU A 33 9.71 -11.67 -26.45
N ARG A 34 8.47 -12.11 -26.28
CA ARG A 34 7.91 -12.42 -24.97
C ARG A 34 8.59 -13.69 -24.46
N ARG A 35 9.60 -13.55 -23.59
CA ARG A 35 10.01 -14.63 -22.69
C ARG A 35 9.63 -14.25 -21.27
N PHE A 36 8.62 -14.93 -20.75
CA PHE A 36 8.38 -15.04 -19.32
C PHE A 36 9.65 -15.63 -18.69
N ALA A 37 10.51 -14.78 -18.15
CA ALA A 37 11.64 -15.18 -17.32
C ALA A 37 11.42 -14.62 -15.93
N SER A 38 10.93 -15.47 -15.04
CA SER A 38 11.08 -15.29 -13.59
C SER A 38 12.57 -15.14 -13.29
N LYS A 39 13.01 -13.89 -13.06
CA LYS A 39 14.34 -13.61 -12.52
C LYS A 39 14.17 -12.76 -11.27
N SER A 40 14.38 -13.43 -10.16
CA SER A 40 14.55 -12.96 -8.80
C SER A 40 15.12 -11.54 -8.77
N TYR A 41 14.44 -10.62 -8.08
CA TYR A 41 14.97 -9.30 -7.74
C TYR A 41 16.23 -9.47 -6.87
N SER A 42 17.40 -9.52 -7.50
CA SER A 42 18.72 -9.57 -6.83
C SER A 42 19.40 -8.21 -6.86
N GLY A 43 18.68 -7.15 -6.50
CA GLY A 43 19.23 -5.80 -6.37
C GLY A 43 18.61 -5.09 -5.16
N PRO A 44 19.38 -4.30 -4.39
CA PRO A 44 18.81 -3.53 -3.30
C PRO A 44 17.80 -2.54 -3.89
N MET A 45 16.51 -2.77 -3.62
CA MET A 45 15.46 -1.81 -3.94
C MET A 45 15.83 -0.48 -3.28
N LYS A 46 16.25 0.51 -4.07
CA LYS A 46 16.42 1.88 -3.58
C LYS A 46 15.02 2.40 -3.24
N LEU A 47 14.71 2.45 -1.95
CA LEU A 47 13.49 3.04 -1.43
C LEU A 47 13.37 4.46 -1.99
N LYS A 48 12.28 4.75 -2.70
CA LYS A 48 11.97 6.11 -3.14
C LYS A 48 11.76 6.96 -1.89
N PHE A 49 12.74 7.83 -1.56
CA PHE A 49 12.79 8.72 -0.39
C PHE A 49 11.68 9.79 -0.29
N ARG A 50 10.57 9.64 -1.01
CA ARG A 50 9.38 10.49 -0.85
C ARG A 50 8.42 10.02 0.25
N LYS A 51 8.73 8.91 0.94
CA LYS A 51 7.98 8.47 2.12
C LYS A 51 8.87 8.69 3.33
N ARG A 52 8.38 9.46 4.32
CA ARG A 52 9.03 9.60 5.62
C ARG A 52 9.19 8.18 6.21
N THR A 53 10.42 7.67 6.25
CA THR A 53 10.71 6.37 6.84
C THR A 53 10.72 6.55 8.36
N VAL A 54 9.58 6.27 8.99
CA VAL A 54 9.47 6.21 10.45
C VAL A 54 10.06 4.87 10.89
N SER A 55 10.87 4.85 11.95
CA SER A 55 11.41 3.59 12.47
C SER A 55 10.24 2.69 12.92
N GLU A 56 10.35 1.37 12.77
CA GLU A 56 9.30 0.44 13.23
C GLU A 56 8.96 0.69 14.70
N LYS A 57 9.98 0.94 15.53
CA LYS A 57 9.81 1.27 16.95
C LYS A 57 8.93 2.49 17.16
N ASP A 58 9.09 3.53 16.35
CA ASP A 58 8.29 4.76 16.47
C ASP A 58 6.88 4.61 15.90
N ILE A 59 6.68 3.75 14.90
CA ILE A 59 5.35 3.39 14.41
C ILE A 59 4.56 2.70 15.54
N LEU A 60 5.20 1.78 16.27
CA LEU A 60 4.55 1.01 17.34
C LEU A 60 4.31 1.80 18.64
N LYS A 61 5.03 2.91 18.89
CA LYS A 61 4.91 3.68 20.15
C LYS A 61 3.54 4.32 20.38
N ASN A 62 2.80 4.67 19.32
CA ASN A 62 1.57 5.46 19.41
C ASN A 62 0.30 4.69 19.02
N VAL A 63 0.37 3.37 18.80
CA VAL A 63 -0.80 2.57 18.39
C VAL A 63 -1.25 1.73 19.58
N GLY A 64 -2.38 2.10 20.19
CA GLY A 64 -2.91 1.40 21.36
C GLY A 64 -3.31 -0.05 21.09
N HIS A 65 -3.68 -0.40 19.85
CA HIS A 65 -4.07 -1.76 19.47
C HIS A 65 -3.58 -2.11 18.07
N ILE A 66 -2.73 -3.13 17.96
CA ILE A 66 -2.14 -3.56 16.68
C ILE A 66 -2.57 -4.99 16.34
N PRO A 67 -3.15 -5.23 15.15
CA PRO A 67 -3.43 -6.58 14.70
C PRO A 67 -2.15 -7.28 14.22
N THR A 68 -1.91 -8.47 14.74
CA THR A 68 -0.76 -9.32 14.39
C THR A 68 -1.22 -10.69 13.88
N LYS A 69 -0.37 -11.35 13.09
CA LYS A 69 -0.65 -12.70 12.58
C LYS A 69 -0.57 -13.71 13.71
N CYS A 70 -1.49 -14.67 13.73
CA CYS A 70 -1.48 -15.77 14.69
C CYS A 70 -2.02 -17.08 14.08
N LYS A 71 -1.97 -18.16 14.88
CA LYS A 71 -2.70 -19.41 14.60
C LYS A 71 -4.20 -19.14 14.51
N SER A 72 -4.95 -20.05 13.91
CA SER A 72 -6.40 -19.89 13.73
C SER A 72 -7.13 -19.72 15.08
N ARG A 73 -7.80 -18.58 15.28
CA ARG A 73 -8.60 -18.23 16.47
C ARG A 73 -10.03 -17.85 16.06
N ARG A 74 -10.98 -18.00 16.98
CA ARG A 74 -12.37 -17.51 16.78
C ARG A 74 -12.40 -15.99 16.95
N CYS A 75 -13.24 -15.32 16.18
CA CYS A 75 -13.49 -13.89 16.36
C CYS A 75 -14.28 -13.65 17.65
N ALA A 76 -13.74 -12.90 18.60
CA ALA A 76 -14.42 -12.60 19.86
C ALA A 76 -15.67 -11.73 19.68
N TYR A 77 -15.73 -10.94 18.60
CA TYR A 77 -16.83 -10.02 18.35
C TYR A 77 -18.01 -10.64 17.58
N CYS A 78 -17.76 -11.53 16.62
CA CYS A 78 -18.82 -12.02 15.71
C CYS A 78 -18.90 -13.54 15.57
N SER A 79 -18.04 -14.30 16.24
CA SER A 79 -18.19 -15.75 16.29
C SER A 79 -19.23 -16.11 17.34
N THR A 80 -20.23 -16.88 16.96
CA THR A 80 -21.20 -17.46 17.90
C THR A 80 -21.06 -18.98 17.93
N THR A 81 -21.76 -19.66 18.85
CA THR A 81 -21.80 -21.13 18.92
C THR A 81 -22.28 -21.75 17.60
N THR A 82 -23.25 -21.12 16.94
CA THR A 82 -23.84 -21.58 15.68
C THR A 82 -23.07 -21.12 14.43
N LYS A 83 -22.41 -19.95 14.48
CA LYS A 83 -21.65 -19.39 13.35
C LYS A 83 -20.20 -19.14 13.77
N LEU A 84 -19.40 -20.20 13.63
CA LEU A 84 -17.97 -20.17 13.90
C LEU A 84 -17.22 -19.35 12.84
N ARG A 85 -16.73 -18.17 13.23
CA ARG A 85 -15.90 -17.31 12.37
C ARG A 85 -14.46 -17.35 12.86
N ARG A 86 -13.59 -18.08 12.15
CA ARG A 86 -12.16 -18.18 12.45
C ARG A 86 -11.33 -17.20 11.63
N LYS A 87 -10.30 -16.64 12.24
CA LYS A 87 -9.35 -15.68 11.66
C LYS A 87 -7.92 -15.97 12.14
N ARG A 88 -6.94 -15.46 11.41
CA ARG A 88 -5.50 -15.57 11.73
C ARG A 88 -4.92 -14.23 12.16
N TRP A 89 -5.74 -13.43 12.85
CA TRP A 89 -5.42 -12.09 13.31
C TRP A 89 -5.82 -11.96 14.77
N ILE A 90 -4.93 -11.40 15.58
CA ILE A 90 -5.09 -11.17 17.01
C ILE A 90 -4.68 -9.74 17.33
N CYS A 91 -5.39 -9.08 18.25
CA CYS A 91 -4.88 -7.83 18.83
C CYS A 91 -3.68 -8.16 19.71
N SER A 92 -2.51 -7.62 19.40
CA SER A 92 -1.28 -7.88 20.18
C SER A 92 -1.40 -7.39 21.63
N ASN A 93 -2.11 -6.28 21.85
CA ASN A 93 -2.35 -5.71 23.17
C ASN A 93 -3.39 -6.50 23.98
N CYS A 94 -4.50 -6.91 23.35
CA CYS A 94 -5.62 -7.53 24.06
C CYS A 94 -5.64 -9.08 24.03
N GLY A 95 -4.83 -9.70 23.17
CA GLY A 95 -4.83 -11.16 22.99
C GLY A 95 -6.11 -11.74 22.37
N VAL A 96 -7.00 -10.91 21.81
CA VAL A 96 -8.28 -11.36 21.24
C VAL A 96 -8.22 -11.51 19.72
N GLY A 97 -8.77 -12.62 19.21
CA GLY A 97 -8.92 -12.86 17.78
C GLY A 97 -10.05 -12.01 17.20
N LEU A 98 -9.79 -11.23 16.14
CA LEU A 98 -10.78 -10.31 15.55
C LEU A 98 -10.72 -10.33 14.02
N CYS A 99 -11.87 -10.04 13.38
CA CYS A 99 -11.95 -9.91 11.92
C CYS A 99 -11.40 -8.55 11.47
N LEU A 100 -10.43 -8.57 10.54
CA LEU A 100 -9.98 -7.39 9.79
C LEU A 100 -10.73 -7.16 8.48
N GLY A 101 -11.48 -8.17 8.01
CA GLY A 101 -12.33 -7.99 6.84
C GLY A 101 -13.66 -7.38 7.25
N ALA A 102 -14.03 -6.29 6.58
CA ALA A 102 -15.40 -5.83 6.50
C ALA A 102 -16.34 -6.98 6.12
N LYS A 103 -17.54 -7.05 6.72
CA LYS A 103 -18.62 -7.85 6.14
C LYS A 103 -19.07 -7.15 4.85
N SER A 104 -19.68 -7.90 3.94
CA SER A 104 -19.99 -7.47 2.55
C SER A 104 -20.67 -6.11 2.40
N ASN A 105 -21.29 -5.55 3.46
CA ASN A 105 -21.95 -4.25 3.45
C ASN A 105 -21.49 -3.28 4.57
N ASP A 106 -20.59 -3.70 5.47
CA ASP A 106 -20.14 -2.87 6.60
C ASP A 106 -18.77 -2.28 6.30
N LYS A 107 -18.62 -0.95 6.34
CA LYS A 107 -17.30 -0.31 6.19
C LYS A 107 -16.37 -0.58 7.37
N VAL A 108 -16.92 -0.92 8.53
CA VAL A 108 -16.19 -1.04 9.79
C VAL A 108 -15.92 -2.50 10.12
N THR A 109 -14.67 -2.79 10.48
CA THR A 109 -14.22 -4.15 10.83
C THR A 109 -14.66 -4.52 12.24
N CYS A 110 -14.68 -5.82 12.55
CA CYS A 110 -14.87 -6.26 13.93
C CYS A 110 -13.72 -5.80 14.83
N PHE A 111 -12.52 -5.59 14.27
CA PHE A 111 -11.38 -5.06 15.00
C PHE A 111 -11.64 -3.62 15.45
N GLU A 112 -12.10 -2.76 14.54
CA GLU A 112 -12.45 -1.37 14.88
C GLU A 112 -13.61 -1.33 15.87
N ASN A 113 -14.71 -2.05 15.60
CA ASN A 113 -15.87 -2.05 16.51
C ASN A 113 -15.53 -2.50 17.93
N PHE A 114 -14.64 -3.49 18.08
CA PHE A 114 -14.23 -3.96 19.41
C PHE A 114 -13.42 -2.92 20.21
N HIS A 115 -12.71 -2.02 19.54
CA HIS A 115 -11.84 -1.03 20.19
C HIS A 115 -12.37 0.42 20.08
N LYS A 116 -13.61 0.62 19.60
CA LYS A 116 -14.19 1.97 19.45
C LYS A 116 -14.31 2.73 20.76
N ASP A 117 -14.57 2.02 21.86
CA ASP A 117 -14.84 2.62 23.18
C ASP A 117 -13.62 2.58 24.12
N TRP A 118 -12.43 2.23 23.59
CA TRP A 118 -11.22 2.14 24.40
C TRP A 118 -10.57 3.53 24.53
N LYS A 119 -10.67 4.11 25.73
CA LYS A 119 -10.03 5.38 26.11
C LYS A 119 -8.70 5.15 26.81
#